data_AF-A0AAW0N988-F1
#
_entry.id   AF-A0AAW0N988-F1
#
_cell.length_a   1.000
_cell.length_b   1.000
_cell.length_c   1.000
_cell.angle_alpha   90.00
_cell.angle_beta   90.00
_cell.angle_gamma   90.00
#
_symmetry.space_group_name_H-M   'P 1'
#
loop_
_entity.id
_entity.type
_entity.pdbx_description
1 polymer ?
#
loop_
_entity_poly.entity_id
_entity_poly.type
_entity_poly.pdbx_seq_one_letter_code
_entity_poly.pdbx_strand_id
1 'polypeptide(L)'
;MSKIKAKHSTKQLGSETNEPHEESMDTMGELLKQLKEFRSETASNFEVLKCEMSDLRKDLGEITKRMDNVEQRLSESEDSGFNVTRVMFQMLQAQKVLADKCEDLENRHRRNNIRIYSVPEKTEGSDMIDFVTNLLRDKLEVTAELQIERAHRALARAPAPNERPRSIIVQFRSYITKQHVLKTAWMKKTVLLNGQRIFFDEDFSPAVFKERGKYKDVRKLLCERKIKSHILFPARLKIFLEDGKAKVYENPSVAAQGLRDFGIMMDVPSEEPDLDSLLRTAGWHSAGANRKTPANEMMEAVKSLLDRHNKI
;
A
#
# COMPACT_ATOMS: atom_id res chain seq x y z
N MET A 1 -45.01 48.07 97.57
CA MET A 1 -45.11 49.27 98.41
C MET A 1 -43.94 49.20 99.38
N SER A 2 -43.12 50.19 99.68
CA SER A 2 -43.19 51.65 99.59
C SER A 2 -41.70 52.08 99.64
N LYS A 3 -41.18 52.92 98.73
CA LYS A 3 -41.10 54.37 98.94
C LYS A 3 -40.48 54.74 100.30
N ILE A 4 -39.27 55.34 100.31
CA ILE A 4 -39.05 56.77 100.62
C ILE A 4 -37.55 57.09 100.86
N LYS A 5 -37.24 58.33 100.46
CA LYS A 5 -36.00 59.11 100.40
C LYS A 5 -35.24 59.35 101.72
N ALA A 6 -33.97 59.76 101.51
CA ALA A 6 -33.16 60.76 102.25
C ALA A 6 -32.59 60.31 103.60
N LYS A 7 -31.42 60.75 104.09
CA LYS A 7 -30.27 61.59 103.67
C LYS A 7 -29.24 61.46 104.81
N HIS A 8 -27.94 61.64 104.52
CA HIS A 8 -26.86 62.25 105.34
C HIS A 8 -25.52 61.65 104.88
N SER A 9 -24.67 62.36 104.13
CA SER A 9 -23.73 63.42 104.53
C SER A 9 -22.52 62.94 105.32
N THR A 10 -21.34 63.31 104.78
CA THR A 10 -19.99 63.38 105.40
C THR A 10 -19.34 62.02 105.72
N LYS A 11 -18.09 61.72 105.34
CA LYS A 11 -16.89 62.57 105.45
C LYS A 11 -15.69 61.96 104.69
N GLN A 12 -14.83 62.86 104.23
CA GLN A 12 -13.36 62.80 104.15
C GLN A 12 -12.63 61.84 103.19
N LEU A 13 -11.95 62.51 102.25
CA LEU A 13 -10.59 62.32 101.74
C LEU A 13 -9.75 61.26 102.48
N GLY A 14 -9.31 60.26 101.71
CA GLY A 14 -8.16 59.41 101.99
C GLY A 14 -7.58 58.98 100.64
N SER A 15 -6.44 59.58 100.27
CA SER A 15 -5.61 59.15 99.16
C SER A 15 -4.67 58.06 99.64
N GLU A 16 -4.81 56.84 99.13
CA GLU A 16 -3.75 55.81 99.18
C GLU A 16 -3.96 54.78 98.06
N THR A 17 -2.95 54.72 97.17
CA THR A 17 -2.33 53.54 96.55
C THR A 17 -3.18 52.44 95.90
N ASN A 18 -3.00 52.19 94.59
CA ASN A 18 -2.26 51.02 94.06
C ASN A 18 -2.38 50.87 92.53
N GLU A 19 -1.25 50.52 91.90
CA GLU A 19 -1.13 49.98 90.54
C GLU A 19 -1.93 48.66 90.38
N PRO A 20 -2.47 48.36 89.17
CA PRO A 20 -1.68 47.69 88.13
C PRO A 20 -2.00 48.24 86.73
N HIS A 21 -1.19 49.18 86.23
CA HIS A 21 -1.35 49.73 84.87
C HIS A 21 -0.21 49.35 83.91
N GLU A 22 0.85 48.71 84.42
CA GLU A 22 2.09 48.40 83.67
C GLU A 22 1.98 47.13 82.81
N GLU A 23 1.40 46.02 83.30
CA GLU A 23 1.31 44.76 82.53
C GLU A 23 0.40 44.85 81.29
N SER A 24 -0.63 45.71 81.32
CA SER A 24 -1.56 45.91 80.19
C SER A 24 -0.99 46.82 79.09
N MET A 25 -0.03 47.68 79.41
CA MET A 25 0.66 48.52 78.41
C MET A 25 1.77 47.76 77.71
N ASP A 26 2.51 46.89 78.43
CA ASP A 26 3.53 46.03 77.83
C ASP A 26 2.93 45.01 76.87
N THR A 27 1.82 44.36 77.22
CA THR A 27 1.13 43.40 76.34
C THR A 27 0.56 44.03 75.06
N MET A 28 0.04 45.26 75.14
CA MET A 28 -0.41 46.02 73.96
C MET A 28 0.78 46.48 73.09
N GLY A 29 1.91 46.85 73.72
CA GLY A 29 3.15 47.17 73.02
C GLY A 29 3.73 45.99 72.24
N GLU A 30 3.73 44.80 72.85
CA GLU A 30 4.15 43.54 72.24
C GLU A 30 3.28 43.18 71.02
N LEU A 31 1.95 43.30 71.14
CA LEU A 31 1.01 43.07 70.03
C LEU A 31 1.20 44.05 68.87
N LEU A 32 1.46 45.33 69.15
CA LEU A 32 1.75 46.33 68.12
C LEU A 32 3.08 46.06 67.40
N LYS A 33 4.08 45.53 68.13
CA LYS A 33 5.35 45.11 67.54
C LYS A 33 5.17 43.90 66.63
N GLN A 34 4.43 42.88 67.09
CA GLN A 34 4.08 41.71 66.27
C GLN A 34 3.26 42.09 65.02
N LEU A 35 2.32 43.04 65.14
CA LEU A 35 1.55 43.55 63.98
C LEU A 35 2.44 44.28 62.96
N LYS A 36 3.44 45.04 63.42
CA LYS A 36 4.40 45.71 62.53
C LYS A 36 5.33 44.70 61.85
N GLU A 37 5.82 43.70 62.59
CA GLU A 37 6.63 42.60 62.05
C GLU A 37 5.83 41.80 61.02
N PHE A 38 4.60 41.39 61.34
CA PHE A 38 3.70 40.70 60.42
C PHE A 38 3.41 41.53 59.16
N ARG A 39 3.17 42.84 59.29
CA ARG A 39 2.95 43.72 58.13
C ARG A 39 4.21 43.84 57.26
N SER A 40 5.38 43.91 57.87
CA SER A 40 6.67 43.93 57.18
C SER A 40 6.93 42.61 56.45
N GLU A 41 6.68 41.48 57.10
CA GLU A 41 6.82 40.14 56.53
C GLU A 41 5.82 39.92 55.38
N THR A 42 4.57 40.34 55.54
CA THR A 42 3.55 40.27 54.49
C THR A 42 3.92 41.13 53.28
N ALA A 43 4.47 42.33 53.50
CA ALA A 43 4.94 43.20 52.41
C ALA A 43 6.15 42.58 51.67
N SER A 44 7.09 41.98 52.41
CA SER A 44 8.21 41.24 51.84
C SER A 44 7.73 40.06 50.99
N ASN A 45 6.83 39.24 51.54
CA ASN A 45 6.26 38.08 50.83
C ASN A 45 5.48 38.52 49.58
N PHE A 46 4.78 39.65 49.61
CA PHE A 46 4.10 40.19 48.44
C PHE A 46 5.06 40.64 47.34
N GLU A 47 6.21 41.22 47.70
CA GLU A 47 7.21 41.60 46.70
C GLU A 47 7.87 40.35 46.07
N VAL A 48 8.13 39.31 46.88
CA VAL A 48 8.62 38.00 46.37
C VAL A 48 7.61 37.38 45.40
N LEU A 49 6.33 37.31 45.79
CA LEU A 49 5.25 36.80 44.91
C LEU A 49 5.13 37.59 43.61
N LYS A 50 5.31 38.91 43.67
CA LYS A 50 5.28 39.77 42.48
C LYS A 50 6.47 39.51 41.56
N CYS A 51 7.67 39.28 42.11
CA CYS A 51 8.83 38.85 41.34
C CYS A 51 8.58 37.49 40.68
N GLU A 52 8.14 36.47 41.43
CA GLU A 52 7.81 35.15 40.91
C GLU A 52 6.74 35.21 39.81
N MET A 53 5.69 36.02 40.00
CA MET A 53 4.64 36.21 39.00
C MET A 53 5.15 36.92 37.75
N SER A 54 6.15 37.80 37.87
CA SER A 54 6.82 38.40 36.72
C SER A 54 7.67 37.38 35.97
N ASP A 55 8.35 36.48 36.66
CA ASP A 55 9.19 35.46 36.03
C ASP A 55 8.32 34.39 35.35
N LEU A 56 7.23 33.95 35.98
CA LEU A 56 6.23 33.08 35.33
C LEU A 56 5.66 33.70 34.06
N ARG A 57 5.43 35.01 34.02
CA ARG A 57 4.98 35.71 32.80
C ARG A 57 6.04 35.65 31.69
N LYS A 58 7.32 35.75 32.02
CA LYS A 58 8.41 35.62 31.03
C LYS A 58 8.48 34.18 30.52
N ASP A 59 8.46 33.20 31.42
CA ASP A 59 8.49 31.78 31.08
C ASP A 59 7.32 31.39 30.18
N LEU A 60 6.11 31.86 30.50
CA LEU A 60 4.93 31.66 29.65
C LEU A 60 5.13 32.27 28.26
N GLY A 61 5.70 33.48 28.16
CA GLY A 61 6.02 34.10 26.87
C GLY A 61 7.07 33.34 26.07
N GLU A 62 8.05 32.73 26.73
CA GLU A 62 9.04 31.86 26.08
C GLU A 62 8.43 30.54 25.60
N ILE A 63 7.57 29.93 26.42
CA ILE A 63 6.83 28.72 26.06
C ILE A 63 5.93 28.99 24.85
N THR A 64 5.21 30.12 24.80
CA THR A 64 4.40 30.49 23.63
C THR A 64 5.26 30.58 22.37
N LYS A 65 6.41 31.26 22.41
CA LYS A 65 7.32 31.34 21.26
C LYS A 65 7.84 29.97 20.80
N ARG A 66 8.16 29.09 21.75
CA ARG A 66 8.59 27.72 21.45
C ARG A 66 7.46 26.90 20.84
N MET A 67 6.22 27.09 21.32
CA MET A 67 5.03 26.45 20.77
C MET A 67 4.80 26.91 19.33
N ASP A 68 4.82 28.21 19.06
CA ASP A 68 4.68 28.76 17.71
C ASP A 68 5.72 28.17 16.73
N ASN A 69 6.98 28.03 17.18
CA ASN A 69 8.02 27.41 16.37
C ASN A 69 7.77 25.92 16.09
N VAL A 70 7.30 25.17 17.10
CA VAL A 70 6.95 23.76 16.94
C VAL A 70 5.76 23.59 16.01
N GLU A 71 4.72 24.42 16.14
CA GLU A 71 3.55 24.41 15.26
C GLU A 71 3.93 24.71 13.81
N GLN A 72 4.79 25.70 13.58
CA GLN A 72 5.29 26.00 12.24
C GLN A 72 6.07 24.83 11.64
N ARG A 73 7.03 24.28 12.39
CA ARG A 73 7.83 23.13 11.95
C ARG A 73 6.97 21.89 11.70
N LEU A 74 5.93 21.69 12.51
CA LEU A 74 4.97 20.60 12.33
C LEU A 74 4.18 20.80 11.03
N SER A 75 3.67 22.00 10.77
CA SER A 75 2.97 22.34 9.53
C SER A 75 3.85 22.11 8.30
N GLU A 76 5.10 22.58 8.32
CA GLU A 76 6.06 22.37 7.22
C GLU A 76 6.37 20.88 7.00
N SER A 77 6.51 20.11 8.10
CA SER A 77 6.73 18.67 8.05
C SER A 77 5.51 17.91 7.51
N GLU A 78 4.30 18.30 7.89
CA GLU A 78 3.05 17.72 7.38
C GLU A 78 2.89 17.98 5.88
N ASP A 79 3.16 19.21 5.43
CA ASP A 79 3.10 19.58 4.01
C ASP A 79 4.15 18.83 3.18
N SER A 80 5.38 18.69 3.70
CA SER A 80 6.42 17.86 3.07
C SER A 80 5.99 16.40 2.98
N GLY A 81 5.46 15.83 4.07
CA GLY A 81 4.94 14.47 4.10
C GLY A 81 3.82 14.24 3.07
N PHE A 82 2.92 15.21 2.91
CA PHE A 82 1.88 15.17 1.89
C PHE A 82 2.46 15.18 0.46
N ASN A 83 3.42 16.07 0.20
CA ASN A 83 4.07 16.16 -1.11
C ASN A 83 4.77 14.86 -1.49
N VAL A 84 5.51 14.26 -0.55
CA VAL A 84 6.18 12.97 -0.74
C VAL A 84 5.16 11.86 -1.03
N THR A 85 4.09 11.78 -0.25
CA THR A 85 3.00 10.80 -0.46
C THR A 85 2.40 10.90 -1.86
N ARG A 86 2.13 12.14 -2.30
CA ARG A 86 1.55 12.40 -3.62
C ARG A 86 2.48 11.96 -4.75
N VAL A 87 3.76 12.33 -4.67
CA VAL A 87 4.76 11.93 -5.69
C VAL A 87 4.93 10.41 -5.69
N MET A 88 4.97 9.78 -4.52
CA MET A 88 5.07 8.32 -4.41
C MET A 88 3.89 7.62 -5.08
N PHE A 89 2.65 8.10 -4.85
CA PHE A 89 1.47 7.55 -5.51
C PHE A 89 1.50 7.72 -7.03
N GLN A 90 1.92 8.88 -7.54
CA GLN A 90 2.09 9.10 -8.98
C GLN A 90 3.17 8.19 -9.58
N MET A 91 4.29 8.00 -8.87
CA MET A 91 5.37 7.12 -9.30
C MET A 91 4.93 5.65 -9.37
N LEU A 92 4.13 5.20 -8.41
CA LEU A 92 3.57 3.85 -8.40
C LEU A 92 2.59 3.60 -9.55
N GLN A 93 1.73 4.57 -9.84
CA GLN A 93 0.87 4.49 -11.02
C GLN A 93 1.68 4.42 -12.31
N ALA A 94 2.71 5.26 -12.44
CA ALA A 94 3.60 5.24 -13.60
C ALA A 94 4.33 3.90 -13.72
N GLN A 95 4.81 3.34 -12.60
CA GLN A 95 5.46 2.03 -12.55
C GLN A 95 4.50 0.91 -12.97
N LYS A 96 3.25 0.92 -12.51
CA LYS A 96 2.22 -0.05 -12.91
C LYS A 96 1.97 -0.01 -14.42
N VAL A 97 1.75 1.19 -14.95
CA VAL A 97 1.55 1.40 -16.40
C VAL A 97 2.77 0.94 -17.21
N LEU A 98 3.98 1.18 -16.71
CA LEU A 98 5.21 0.73 -17.37
C LEU A 98 5.34 -0.79 -17.33
N ALA A 99 5.06 -1.42 -16.19
CA ALA A 99 5.07 -2.87 -16.03
C ALA A 99 4.09 -3.54 -16.99
N ASP A 100 2.85 -3.02 -17.08
CA ASP A 100 1.83 -3.53 -17.99
C ASP A 100 2.26 -3.39 -19.46
N LYS A 101 2.89 -2.27 -19.83
CA LYS A 101 3.45 -2.07 -21.19
C LYS A 101 4.60 -3.02 -21.50
N CYS A 102 5.52 -3.22 -20.56
CA CYS A 102 6.63 -4.16 -20.72
C CYS A 102 6.11 -5.59 -20.92
N GLU A 103 5.14 -6.00 -20.11
CA GLU A 103 4.49 -7.31 -20.20
C GLU A 103 3.79 -7.51 -21.56
N ASP A 104 3.06 -6.50 -22.03
CA ASP A 104 2.38 -6.52 -23.33
C ASP A 104 3.38 -6.60 -24.51
N LEU A 105 4.47 -5.84 -24.45
CA LEU A 105 5.56 -5.91 -25.44
C LEU A 105 6.24 -7.28 -25.45
N GLU A 106 6.55 -7.83 -24.28
CA GLU A 106 7.16 -9.16 -24.15
C GLU A 106 6.26 -10.25 -24.75
N ASN A 107 4.96 -10.24 -24.44
CA ASN A 107 4.04 -11.22 -25.00
C ASN A 107 3.84 -11.06 -26.50
N ARG A 108 3.83 -9.83 -27.05
CA ARG A 108 3.79 -9.63 -28.50
C ARG A 108 5.03 -10.18 -29.19
N HIS A 109 6.21 -9.96 -28.61
CA HIS A 109 7.46 -10.50 -29.14
C HIS A 109 7.47 -12.04 -29.12
N ARG A 110 6.91 -12.65 -28.08
CA ARG A 110 6.84 -14.12 -27.96
C ARG A 110 5.66 -14.76 -28.70
N ARG A 111 4.74 -13.97 -29.27
CA ARG A 111 3.51 -14.48 -29.89
C ARG A 111 3.76 -15.47 -31.02
N ASN A 112 4.89 -15.38 -31.72
CA ASN A 112 5.27 -16.28 -32.80
C ASN A 112 6.21 -17.40 -32.34
N ASN A 113 6.45 -17.52 -31.04
CA ASN A 113 7.35 -18.53 -30.49
C ASN A 113 6.56 -19.77 -30.03
N ILE A 114 7.22 -20.92 -30.06
CA ILE A 114 6.85 -22.10 -29.27
C ILE A 114 8.02 -22.52 -28.40
N ARG A 115 7.69 -23.33 -27.39
CA ARG A 115 8.67 -23.91 -26.49
C ARG A 115 8.58 -25.42 -26.53
N ILE A 116 9.72 -26.07 -26.79
CA ILE A 116 9.85 -27.53 -26.81
C ILE A 116 10.59 -27.96 -25.53
N TYR A 117 9.96 -28.82 -24.74
CA TYR A 117 10.50 -29.31 -23.48
C TYR A 117 10.96 -30.76 -23.57
N SER A 118 11.89 -31.12 -22.68
CA SER A 118 12.40 -32.49 -22.49
C SER A 118 13.20 -33.05 -23.66
N VAL A 119 13.77 -32.19 -24.51
CA VAL A 119 14.75 -32.58 -25.54
C VAL A 119 16.11 -32.76 -24.86
N PRO A 120 16.73 -33.96 -24.90
CA PRO A 120 18.02 -34.20 -24.23
C PRO A 120 19.09 -33.23 -24.71
N GLU A 121 19.96 -32.75 -23.82
CA GLU A 121 21.03 -31.81 -24.19
C GLU A 121 21.97 -32.44 -25.24
N LYS A 122 22.45 -31.63 -26.18
CA LYS A 122 23.40 -32.01 -27.25
C LYS A 122 22.85 -32.92 -28.34
N THR A 123 21.57 -33.28 -28.34
CA THR A 123 20.98 -34.05 -29.45
C THR A 123 20.83 -33.23 -30.72
N GLU A 124 20.93 -31.91 -30.63
CA GLU A 124 20.69 -31.02 -31.78
C GLU A 124 21.87 -30.92 -32.73
N GLY A 125 23.06 -31.35 -32.30
CA GLY A 125 24.27 -31.19 -33.09
C GLY A 125 24.69 -29.72 -33.23
N SER A 126 25.17 -29.36 -34.42
CA SER A 126 25.72 -28.02 -34.69
C SER A 126 24.66 -26.99 -35.13
N ASP A 127 23.56 -27.44 -35.76
CA ASP A 127 22.52 -26.55 -36.28
C ASP A 127 21.16 -26.85 -35.63
N MET A 128 20.72 -25.90 -34.82
CA MET A 128 19.44 -25.97 -34.11
C MET A 128 18.24 -25.87 -35.06
N ILE A 129 18.34 -25.08 -36.13
CA ILE A 129 17.21 -24.85 -37.05
C ILE A 129 16.96 -26.11 -37.85
N ASP A 130 18.01 -26.75 -38.36
CA ASP A 130 17.90 -28.01 -39.09
C ASP A 130 17.38 -29.13 -38.18
N PHE A 131 17.89 -29.23 -36.95
CA PHE A 131 17.39 -30.19 -35.97
C PHE A 131 15.89 -30.02 -35.71
N VAL A 132 15.43 -28.80 -35.44
CA VAL A 132 14.00 -28.52 -35.19
C VAL A 132 13.17 -28.78 -36.44
N THR A 133 13.66 -28.42 -37.63
CA THR A 133 12.96 -28.66 -38.90
C THR A 133 12.73 -30.15 -39.12
N ASN A 134 13.77 -30.97 -38.94
CA ASN A 134 13.67 -32.42 -39.06
C ASN A 134 12.77 -33.02 -37.97
N LEU A 135 12.89 -32.55 -36.72
CA LEU A 135 12.03 -32.97 -35.62
C LEU A 135 10.54 -32.73 -35.92
N LEU A 136 10.19 -31.55 -36.43
CA LEU A 136 8.82 -31.19 -36.75
C LEU A 136 8.29 -31.99 -37.95
N ARG A 137 9.11 -32.22 -38.98
CA ARG A 137 8.72 -33.05 -40.14
C ARG A 137 8.54 -34.52 -39.76
N ASP A 138 9.50 -35.10 -39.07
CA ASP A 138 9.50 -36.53 -38.76
C ASP A 138 8.47 -36.90 -37.69
N LYS A 139 8.33 -36.05 -36.66
CA LYS A 139 7.50 -36.36 -35.50
C LYS A 139 6.10 -35.79 -35.59
N LEU A 140 5.90 -34.67 -36.26
CA LEU A 140 4.57 -34.05 -36.41
C LEU A 140 4.00 -34.17 -37.83
N GLU A 141 4.77 -34.69 -38.80
CA GLU A 141 4.34 -34.86 -40.20
C GLU A 141 3.90 -33.54 -40.85
N VAL A 142 4.50 -32.43 -40.40
CA VAL A 142 4.20 -31.09 -40.94
C VAL A 142 4.97 -30.92 -42.26
N THR A 143 4.26 -30.98 -43.37
CA THR A 143 4.81 -30.84 -44.73
C THR A 143 4.90 -29.38 -45.20
N ALA A 144 4.21 -28.47 -44.51
CA ALA A 144 4.21 -27.05 -44.83
C ALA A 144 5.59 -26.41 -44.64
N GLU A 145 5.82 -25.31 -45.35
CA GLU A 145 7.02 -24.49 -45.17
C GLU A 145 7.02 -23.87 -43.75
N LEU A 146 8.01 -24.24 -42.94
CA LEU A 146 8.04 -23.86 -41.53
C LEU A 146 8.50 -22.41 -41.31
N GLN A 147 9.37 -21.87 -42.16
CA GLN A 147 9.88 -20.49 -42.05
C GLN A 147 10.33 -20.12 -40.63
N ILE A 148 11.24 -20.91 -40.07
CA ILE A 148 11.83 -20.68 -38.75
C ILE A 148 12.87 -19.56 -38.87
N GLU A 149 12.69 -18.47 -38.11
CA GLU A 149 13.64 -17.35 -38.09
C GLU A 149 14.79 -17.62 -37.14
N ARG A 150 14.48 -18.23 -35.99
CA ARG A 150 15.46 -18.49 -34.93
C ARG A 150 15.05 -19.71 -34.11
N ALA A 151 16.02 -20.56 -33.79
CA ALA A 151 15.85 -21.64 -32.83
C ALA A 151 17.07 -21.68 -31.91
N HIS A 152 16.86 -21.80 -30.60
CA HIS A 152 17.94 -21.89 -29.62
C HIS A 152 17.45 -22.48 -28.31
N ARG A 153 18.36 -23.01 -27.48
CA ARG A 153 18.03 -23.34 -26.09
C ARG A 153 17.83 -22.08 -25.26
N ALA A 154 16.98 -22.17 -24.24
CA ALA A 154 16.82 -21.13 -23.24
C ALA A 154 18.18 -20.75 -22.62
N LEU A 155 18.39 -19.45 -22.37
CA LEU A 155 19.66 -18.86 -21.93
C LEU A 155 20.05 -19.18 -20.47
N ALA A 156 19.60 -20.31 -19.93
CA ALA A 156 20.02 -20.80 -18.63
C ALA A 156 21.36 -21.56 -18.72
N ARG A 157 22.06 -21.66 -17.58
CA ARG A 157 23.24 -22.53 -17.43
C ARG A 157 22.90 -23.95 -17.87
N ALA A 158 23.83 -24.61 -18.55
CA ALA A 158 23.66 -26.00 -18.94
C ALA A 158 23.43 -26.88 -17.69
N PRO A 159 22.39 -27.74 -17.70
CA PRO A 159 22.04 -28.56 -16.55
C PRO A 159 23.08 -29.68 -16.33
N ALA A 160 23.14 -30.18 -15.10
CA ALA A 160 23.89 -31.40 -14.80
C ALA A 160 23.26 -32.64 -15.48
N PRO A 161 23.97 -33.77 -15.64
CA PRO A 161 23.46 -34.95 -16.36
C PRO A 161 22.10 -35.49 -15.89
N ASN A 162 21.75 -35.29 -14.61
CA ASN A 162 20.49 -35.75 -14.01
C ASN A 162 19.45 -34.63 -13.83
N GLU A 163 19.74 -33.42 -14.29
CA GLU A 163 18.82 -32.29 -14.22
C GLU A 163 17.95 -32.21 -15.49
N ARG A 164 16.86 -31.46 -15.40
CA ARG A 164 15.93 -31.30 -16.53
C ARG A 164 16.63 -30.55 -17.68
N PRO A 165 16.60 -31.07 -18.92
CA PRO A 165 17.15 -30.38 -20.08
C PRO A 165 16.52 -28.99 -20.28
N ARG A 166 17.30 -28.02 -20.79
CA ARG A 166 16.75 -26.70 -21.11
C ARG A 166 15.78 -26.82 -22.27
N SER A 167 14.69 -26.09 -22.21
CA SER A 167 13.74 -25.99 -23.32
C SER A 167 14.37 -25.32 -24.54
N ILE A 168 13.92 -25.72 -25.73
CA ILE A 168 14.23 -25.05 -26.99
C ILE A 168 13.12 -24.02 -27.28
N ILE A 169 13.52 -22.80 -27.61
CA ILE A 169 12.63 -21.72 -28.05
C ILE A 169 12.78 -21.61 -29.57
N VAL A 170 11.66 -21.71 -30.28
CA VAL A 170 11.60 -21.66 -31.74
C VAL A 170 10.69 -20.51 -32.14
N GLN A 171 11.23 -19.56 -32.90
CA GLN A 171 10.53 -18.40 -33.43
C GLN A 171 10.20 -18.63 -34.91
N PHE A 172 8.92 -18.53 -35.24
CA PHE A 172 8.42 -18.63 -36.60
C PHE A 172 8.20 -17.24 -37.19
N ARG A 173 8.35 -17.12 -38.52
CA ARG A 173 7.97 -15.89 -39.23
C ARG A 173 6.46 -15.67 -39.27
N SER A 174 5.68 -16.75 -39.37
CA SER A 174 4.23 -16.71 -39.49
C SER A 174 3.53 -17.26 -38.25
N TYR A 175 2.63 -16.46 -37.69
CA TYR A 175 1.75 -16.88 -36.59
C TYR A 175 0.89 -18.10 -36.97
N ILE A 176 0.43 -18.16 -38.23
CA ILE A 176 -0.44 -19.24 -38.72
C ILE A 176 0.34 -20.57 -38.73
N THR A 177 1.56 -20.56 -39.26
CA THR A 177 2.44 -21.73 -39.27
C THR A 177 2.72 -22.22 -37.85
N LYS A 178 3.03 -21.30 -36.94
CA LYS A 178 3.22 -21.63 -35.54
C LYS A 178 1.99 -22.30 -34.92
N GLN A 179 0.80 -21.74 -35.13
CA GLN A 179 -0.44 -22.29 -34.59
C GLN A 179 -0.75 -23.68 -35.18
N HIS A 180 -0.46 -23.89 -36.46
CA HIS A 180 -0.63 -25.20 -37.09
C HIS A 180 0.30 -26.26 -36.47
N VAL A 181 1.58 -25.94 -36.29
CA VAL A 181 2.56 -26.81 -35.62
C VAL A 181 2.14 -27.14 -34.19
N LEU A 182 1.70 -26.14 -33.44
CA LEU A 182 1.31 -26.35 -32.05
C LEU A 182 0.03 -27.20 -31.93
N LYS A 183 -0.96 -26.94 -32.80
CA LYS A 183 -2.21 -27.72 -32.86
C LYS A 183 -1.95 -29.17 -33.25
N THR A 184 -1.11 -29.43 -34.24
CA THR A 184 -0.73 -30.80 -34.65
C THR A 184 -0.04 -31.54 -33.52
N ALA A 185 0.90 -30.91 -32.82
CA ALA A 185 1.55 -31.48 -31.63
C ALA A 185 0.53 -31.84 -30.53
N TRP A 186 -0.39 -30.93 -30.20
CA TRP A 186 -1.42 -31.19 -29.18
C TRP A 186 -2.43 -32.27 -29.59
N MET A 187 -2.77 -32.37 -30.87
CA MET A 187 -3.65 -33.43 -31.38
C MET A 187 -2.99 -34.81 -31.30
N LYS A 188 -1.67 -34.90 -31.55
CA LYS A 188 -0.92 -36.16 -31.48
C LYS A 188 -0.76 -36.70 -30.04
N LYS A 189 -0.93 -35.84 -29.02
CA LYS A 189 -0.86 -36.09 -27.56
C LYS A 189 0.48 -36.59 -27.03
N THR A 190 1.11 -37.54 -27.71
CA THR A 190 2.38 -38.16 -27.34
C THR A 190 3.34 -38.07 -28.51
N VAL A 191 4.42 -37.32 -28.31
CA VAL A 191 5.50 -37.18 -29.28
C VAL A 191 6.78 -37.72 -28.64
N LEU A 192 7.41 -38.69 -29.29
CA LEU A 192 8.61 -39.36 -28.78
C LEU A 192 9.83 -39.01 -29.64
N LEU A 193 10.91 -38.64 -28.96
CA LEU A 193 12.25 -38.46 -29.53
C LEU A 193 13.18 -39.46 -28.83
N ASN A 194 13.74 -40.41 -29.57
CA ASN A 194 14.64 -41.45 -29.04
C ASN A 194 14.06 -42.18 -27.81
N GLY A 195 12.76 -42.50 -27.85
CA GLY A 195 12.04 -43.15 -26.74
C GLY A 195 11.61 -42.21 -25.60
N GLN A 196 12.08 -40.96 -25.57
CA GLN A 196 11.71 -39.97 -24.55
C GLN A 196 10.57 -39.07 -25.02
N ARG A 197 9.59 -38.81 -24.15
CA ARG A 197 8.48 -37.92 -24.45
C ARG A 197 8.91 -36.45 -24.41
N ILE A 198 8.63 -35.74 -25.49
CA ILE A 198 8.80 -34.29 -25.60
C ILE A 198 7.46 -33.58 -25.58
N PHE A 199 7.46 -32.31 -25.17
CA PHE A 199 6.25 -31.49 -25.05
C PHE A 199 6.40 -30.20 -25.84
N PHE A 200 5.32 -29.77 -26.48
CA PHE A 200 5.22 -28.51 -27.21
C PHE A 200 4.20 -27.62 -26.51
N ASP A 201 4.58 -26.38 -26.22
CA ASP A 201 3.70 -25.40 -25.62
C ASP A 201 3.96 -24.00 -26.18
N GLU A 202 3.05 -23.08 -25.86
CA GLU A 202 3.22 -21.65 -26.10
C GLU A 202 4.38 -21.08 -25.24
N ASP A 203 5.10 -20.10 -25.79
CA ASP A 203 6.14 -19.36 -25.06
C ASP A 203 5.52 -18.09 -24.44
N PHE A 204 4.86 -18.24 -23.29
CA PHE A 204 4.31 -17.10 -22.56
C PHE A 204 5.38 -16.38 -21.73
N SER A 205 5.12 -15.13 -21.35
CA SER A 205 5.88 -14.46 -20.29
C SER A 205 5.78 -15.23 -18.96
N PRO A 206 6.71 -15.02 -18.02
CA PRO A 206 6.63 -15.59 -16.69
C PRO A 206 5.34 -15.22 -15.93
N ALA A 207 4.86 -13.98 -16.09
CA ALA A 207 3.64 -13.51 -15.42
C ALA A 207 2.39 -14.23 -15.94
N VAL A 208 2.22 -14.32 -17.26
CA VAL A 208 1.11 -15.08 -17.86
C VAL A 208 1.20 -16.57 -17.50
N PHE A 209 2.40 -17.15 -17.50
CA PHE A 209 2.59 -18.54 -17.10
C PHE A 209 2.19 -18.78 -15.63
N LYS A 210 2.55 -17.86 -14.72
CA LYS A 210 2.15 -17.91 -13.30
C LYS A 210 0.63 -17.85 -13.14
N GLU A 211 -0.03 -16.91 -13.82
CA GLU A 211 -1.49 -16.77 -13.76
C GLU A 211 -2.22 -17.99 -14.34
N ARG A 212 -1.74 -18.52 -15.47
CA ARG A 212 -2.28 -19.76 -16.06
C ARG A 212 -2.08 -20.97 -15.14
N GLY A 213 -0.97 -20.99 -14.40
CA GLY A 213 -0.64 -22.03 -13.42
C GLY A 213 -1.69 -22.17 -12.32
N LYS A 214 -2.38 -21.08 -11.95
CA LYS A 214 -3.46 -21.08 -10.95
C LYS A 214 -4.66 -21.97 -11.35
N TYR A 215 -4.85 -22.23 -12.65
CA TYR A 215 -5.92 -23.10 -13.15
C TYR A 215 -5.55 -24.58 -13.22
N LYS A 216 -4.34 -24.98 -12.81
CA LYS A 216 -3.84 -26.35 -12.98
C LYS A 216 -4.78 -27.40 -12.35
N ASP A 217 -5.18 -27.19 -11.10
CA ASP A 217 -6.02 -28.16 -10.36
C ASP A 217 -7.47 -28.13 -10.86
N VAL A 218 -8.00 -26.93 -11.13
CA VAL A 218 -9.33 -26.76 -11.74
C VAL A 218 -9.41 -27.45 -13.10
N ARG A 219 -8.39 -27.34 -13.94
CA ARG A 219 -8.37 -27.99 -15.25
C ARG A 219 -8.42 -29.52 -15.12
N LYS A 220 -7.76 -30.08 -14.11
CA LYS A 220 -7.83 -31.51 -13.79
C LYS A 220 -9.28 -31.91 -13.42
N LEU A 221 -9.90 -31.17 -12.51
CA LEU A 221 -11.29 -31.40 -12.08
C LEU A 221 -12.30 -31.25 -13.23
N LEU A 222 -12.16 -30.22 -14.06
CA LEU A 222 -13.02 -30.02 -15.25
C LEU A 222 -12.87 -31.18 -16.24
N CYS A 223 -11.65 -31.70 -16.43
CA CYS A 223 -11.40 -32.86 -17.27
C CYS A 223 -12.04 -34.14 -16.69
N GLU A 224 -11.91 -34.37 -15.38
CA GLU A 224 -12.54 -35.51 -14.68
C GLU A 224 -14.06 -35.48 -14.81
N ARG A 225 -14.67 -34.29 -14.75
CA ARG A 225 -16.11 -34.06 -14.95
C ARG A 225 -16.53 -34.00 -16.41
N LYS A 226 -15.62 -34.26 -17.36
CA LYS A 226 -15.86 -34.20 -18.82
C LYS A 226 -16.39 -32.84 -19.31
N ILE A 227 -16.12 -31.77 -18.57
CA ILE A 227 -16.47 -30.41 -18.96
C ILE A 227 -15.36 -29.86 -19.86
N LYS A 228 -15.72 -29.55 -21.10
CA LYS A 228 -14.77 -28.97 -22.06
C LYS A 228 -14.38 -27.56 -21.61
N SER A 229 -13.08 -27.31 -21.48
CA SER A 229 -12.54 -26.03 -21.01
C SER A 229 -11.26 -25.64 -21.75
N HIS A 230 -11.02 -24.33 -21.88
CA HIS A 230 -9.83 -23.75 -22.53
C HIS A 230 -9.35 -22.54 -21.73
N ILE A 231 -8.03 -22.34 -21.67
CA ILE A 231 -7.45 -21.14 -21.08
C ILE A 231 -7.00 -20.21 -22.21
N LEU A 232 -7.76 -19.14 -22.42
CA LEU A 232 -7.48 -18.11 -23.42
C LEU A 232 -6.39 -17.16 -22.92
N PHE A 233 -5.66 -16.56 -23.85
CA PHE A 233 -4.70 -15.52 -23.53
C PHE A 233 -5.40 -14.28 -22.92
N PRO A 234 -4.80 -13.62 -21.90
CA PRO A 234 -3.60 -14.03 -21.17
C PRO A 234 -3.84 -15.21 -20.24
N ALA A 235 -4.82 -15.15 -19.34
CA ALA A 235 -5.17 -16.25 -18.42
C ALA A 235 -6.68 -16.28 -18.11
N ARG A 236 -7.50 -16.41 -19.16
CA ARG A 236 -8.97 -16.39 -19.04
C ARG A 236 -9.55 -17.79 -19.19
N LEU A 237 -10.33 -18.25 -18.21
CA LEU A 237 -10.93 -19.58 -18.26
C LEU A 237 -12.23 -19.55 -19.07
N LYS A 238 -12.28 -20.31 -20.16
CA LYS A 238 -13.49 -20.54 -20.96
C LYS A 238 -14.01 -21.95 -20.70
N ILE A 239 -15.27 -22.05 -20.28
CA ILE A 239 -15.99 -23.31 -20.06
C ILE A 239 -17.12 -23.42 -21.07
N PHE A 240 -17.32 -24.61 -21.63
CA PHE A 240 -18.44 -24.92 -22.50
C PHE A 240 -19.52 -25.64 -21.68
N LEU A 241 -20.73 -25.09 -21.70
CA LEU A 241 -21.91 -25.61 -21.01
C LEU A 241 -22.63 -26.63 -21.90
N GLU A 242 -23.49 -27.44 -21.29
CA GLU A 242 -24.31 -28.45 -22.01
C GLU A 242 -25.25 -27.81 -23.03
N ASP A 243 -25.76 -26.60 -22.75
CA ASP A 243 -26.60 -25.80 -23.65
C ASP A 243 -25.86 -25.26 -24.89
N GLY A 244 -24.60 -25.64 -25.11
CA GLY A 244 -23.75 -25.13 -26.19
C GLY A 244 -23.21 -23.71 -25.97
N LYS A 245 -23.67 -23.01 -24.93
CA LYS A 245 -23.15 -21.69 -24.53
C LYS A 245 -21.76 -21.82 -23.90
N ALA A 246 -20.93 -20.79 -24.05
CA ALA A 246 -19.63 -20.73 -23.39
C ALA A 246 -19.57 -19.58 -22.38
N LYS A 247 -19.12 -19.87 -21.16
CA LYS A 247 -18.88 -18.88 -20.11
C LYS A 247 -17.39 -18.58 -20.05
N VAL A 248 -17.02 -17.30 -20.03
CA VAL A 248 -15.62 -16.85 -19.96
C VAL A 248 -15.43 -16.08 -18.68
N TYR A 249 -14.44 -16.49 -17.89
CA TYR A 249 -14.00 -15.81 -16.69
C TYR A 249 -12.72 -15.03 -16.97
N GLU A 250 -12.69 -13.75 -16.60
CA GLU A 250 -11.61 -12.82 -16.99
C GLU A 250 -10.33 -13.04 -16.20
N ASN A 251 -10.44 -13.42 -14.94
CA ASN A 251 -9.29 -13.64 -14.07
C ASN A 251 -9.54 -14.83 -13.13
N PRO A 252 -8.49 -15.33 -12.46
CA PRO A 252 -8.59 -16.44 -11.52
C PRO A 252 -9.59 -16.20 -10.39
N SER A 253 -9.63 -15.00 -9.81
CA SER A 253 -10.55 -14.65 -8.73
C SER A 253 -12.02 -14.81 -9.13
N VAL A 254 -12.43 -14.22 -10.25
CA VAL A 254 -13.79 -14.30 -10.80
C VAL A 254 -14.12 -15.74 -11.23
N ALA A 255 -13.13 -16.47 -11.76
CA ALA A 255 -13.30 -17.89 -12.08
C ALA A 255 -13.58 -18.72 -10.82
N ALA A 256 -12.84 -18.51 -9.74
CA ALA A 256 -13.04 -19.22 -8.48
C ALA A 256 -14.44 -18.98 -7.90
N GLN A 257 -14.95 -17.75 -8.01
CA GLN A 257 -16.31 -17.44 -7.59
C GLN A 257 -17.36 -18.17 -8.44
N GLY A 258 -17.25 -18.06 -9.76
CA GLY A 258 -18.23 -18.66 -10.66
C GLY A 258 -18.09 -20.16 -10.88
N LEU A 259 -17.01 -20.79 -10.41
CA LEU A 259 -16.83 -22.25 -10.39
C LEU A 259 -17.52 -22.90 -9.18
N ARG A 260 -17.81 -22.13 -8.13
CA ARG A 260 -18.60 -22.62 -6.99
C ARG A 260 -20.01 -23.03 -7.40
N ASP A 261 -20.60 -22.33 -8.38
CA ASP A 261 -21.87 -22.70 -8.99
C ASP A 261 -21.84 -24.12 -9.60
N PHE A 262 -20.65 -24.57 -10.02
CA PHE A 262 -20.43 -25.92 -10.55
C PHE A 262 -19.94 -26.90 -9.48
N GLY A 263 -19.92 -26.52 -8.19
CA GLY A 263 -19.38 -27.33 -7.11
C GLY A 263 -17.88 -27.62 -7.26
N ILE A 264 -17.13 -26.71 -7.87
CA ILE A 264 -15.67 -26.79 -8.01
C ILE A 264 -15.06 -25.70 -7.12
N MET A 265 -14.28 -26.13 -6.14
CA MET A 265 -13.49 -25.23 -5.31
C MET A 265 -12.16 -24.97 -5.99
N MET A 266 -11.84 -23.70 -6.20
CA MET A 266 -10.56 -23.24 -6.71
C MET A 266 -9.89 -22.45 -5.61
N ASP A 267 -8.77 -22.97 -5.10
CA ASP A 267 -7.93 -22.22 -4.18
C ASP A 267 -7.15 -21.19 -4.99
N VAL A 268 -7.43 -19.90 -4.76
CA VAL A 268 -6.70 -18.81 -5.38
C VAL A 268 -5.76 -18.30 -4.33
N PRO A 269 -4.43 -18.47 -4.49
CA PRO A 269 -3.47 -17.86 -3.58
C PRO A 269 -3.80 -16.38 -3.47
N SER A 270 -3.92 -15.90 -2.24
CA SER A 270 -4.23 -14.50 -1.92
C SER A 270 -3.43 -13.61 -2.86
N GLU A 271 -4.10 -12.78 -3.65
CA GLU A 271 -3.40 -11.73 -4.38
C GLU A 271 -2.65 -10.91 -3.34
N GLU A 272 -1.33 -10.81 -3.47
CA GLU A 272 -0.56 -9.88 -2.65
C GLU A 272 -1.28 -8.52 -2.79
N PRO A 273 -1.65 -7.88 -1.68
CA PRO A 273 -2.40 -6.64 -1.75
C PRO A 273 -1.63 -5.67 -2.64
N ASP A 274 -2.31 -5.11 -3.65
CA ASP A 274 -1.71 -4.13 -4.56
C ASP A 274 -0.99 -3.08 -3.71
N LEU A 275 0.19 -2.64 -4.15
CA LEU A 275 1.03 -1.74 -3.38
C LEU A 275 0.27 -0.45 -3.02
N ASP A 276 -0.69 -0.03 -3.84
CA ASP A 276 -1.63 1.04 -3.50
C ASP A 276 -2.50 0.72 -2.27
N SER A 277 -3.08 -0.48 -2.22
CA SER A 277 -3.86 -0.96 -1.08
C SER A 277 -3.00 -1.03 0.18
N LEU A 278 -1.77 -1.54 0.08
CA LEU A 278 -0.82 -1.58 1.20
C LEU A 278 -0.51 -0.18 1.74
N LEU A 279 -0.29 0.79 0.85
CA LEU A 279 0.01 2.15 1.25
C LEU A 279 -1.18 2.82 1.95
N ARG A 280 -2.39 2.63 1.40
CA ARG A 280 -3.62 3.11 2.04
C ARG A 280 -3.81 2.48 3.42
N THR A 281 -3.65 1.16 3.54
CA THR A 281 -3.74 0.44 4.82
C THR A 281 -2.66 0.88 5.81
N ALA A 282 -1.46 1.22 5.33
CA ALA A 282 -0.38 1.76 6.13
C ALA A 282 -0.55 3.25 6.48
N GLY A 283 -1.72 3.84 6.22
CA GLY A 283 -2.06 5.21 6.61
C GLY A 283 -1.68 6.28 5.59
N TRP A 284 -1.08 5.92 4.46
CA TRP A 284 -0.71 6.85 3.38
C TRP A 284 -1.94 7.21 2.56
N HIS A 285 -2.72 8.15 3.08
CA HIS A 285 -3.87 8.71 2.38
C HIS A 285 -3.44 9.99 1.68
N SER A 286 -3.73 10.11 0.38
CA SER A 286 -3.75 11.42 -0.26
C SER A 286 -4.93 12.21 0.32
N ALA A 287 -4.68 13.04 1.34
CA ALA A 287 -5.69 13.91 1.96
C ALA A 287 -6.05 15.13 1.07
N GLY A 288 -6.07 14.95 -0.25
CA GLY A 288 -6.45 15.99 -1.20
C GLY A 288 -7.97 16.19 -1.35
N ALA A 289 -8.80 15.37 -0.70
CA ALA A 289 -10.25 15.44 -0.88
C ALA A 289 -10.96 16.48 0.00
N ASN A 290 -10.36 16.94 1.11
CA ASN A 290 -11.08 17.76 2.10
C ASN A 290 -10.43 19.07 2.53
N ARG A 291 -9.30 19.47 1.93
CA ARG A 291 -8.89 20.87 1.94
C ARG A 291 -9.17 21.44 0.57
N LYS A 292 -10.21 22.27 0.46
CA LYS A 292 -10.38 23.19 -0.68
C LYS A 292 -9.14 24.06 -0.75
N THR A 293 -8.14 23.63 -1.51
CA THR A 293 -6.99 24.48 -1.81
C THR A 293 -7.43 25.58 -2.76
N PRO A 294 -7.01 26.85 -2.55
CA PRO A 294 -7.31 27.99 -3.45
C PRO A 294 -6.90 27.75 -4.90
N ALA A 295 -6.01 26.78 -5.16
CA ALA A 295 -5.60 26.35 -6.48
C ALA A 295 -6.76 25.77 -7.32
N ASN A 296 -7.76 25.13 -6.72
CA ASN A 296 -8.93 24.64 -7.46
C ASN A 296 -9.84 25.79 -7.92
N GLU A 297 -10.00 26.83 -7.09
CA GLU A 297 -10.72 28.06 -7.48
C GLU A 297 -9.97 28.84 -8.56
N MET A 298 -8.63 28.86 -8.50
CA MET A 298 -7.81 29.50 -9.53
C MET A 298 -7.89 28.75 -10.88
N MET A 299 -7.90 27.41 -10.86
CA MET A 299 -8.05 26.59 -12.07
C MET A 299 -9.47 26.64 -12.65
N GLU A 300 -10.52 26.73 -11.82
CA GLU A 300 -11.88 26.98 -12.28
C GLU A 300 -12.05 28.40 -12.84
N ALA A 301 -11.45 29.42 -12.23
CA ALA A 301 -11.45 30.78 -12.73
C ALA A 301 -10.76 30.88 -14.10
N VAL A 302 -9.62 30.22 -14.27
CA VAL A 302 -8.88 30.14 -15.55
C VAL A 302 -9.70 29.39 -16.61
N LYS A 303 -10.35 28.27 -16.27
CA LYS A 303 -11.27 27.58 -17.20
C LYS A 303 -12.46 28.45 -17.59
N SER A 304 -13.06 29.18 -16.65
CA SER A 304 -14.18 30.10 -16.93
C SER A 304 -13.79 31.28 -17.83
N LEU A 305 -12.53 31.71 -17.78
CA LEU A 305 -11.99 32.79 -18.62
C LEU A 305 -11.68 32.29 -20.03
N LEU A 306 -11.14 31.07 -20.15
CA LEU A 306 -10.90 30.42 -21.44
C LEU A 306 -12.20 30.08 -22.17
N ASP A 307 -13.23 29.61 -21.45
CA ASP A 307 -14.55 29.32 -22.04
C ASP A 307 -15.31 30.59 -22.47
N ARG A 308 -15.02 31.74 -21.86
CA ARG A 308 -15.55 33.04 -22.28
C ARG A 308 -14.85 33.59 -23.52
N HIS A 309 -13.58 33.25 -23.73
CA HIS A 309 -12.83 33.65 -24.92
C HIS A 309 -13.13 32.78 -26.15
N ASN A 310 -13.56 31.52 -25.97
CA ASN A 310 -13.93 30.61 -27.05
C ASN A 310 -15.40 30.71 -27.50
N LYS A 311 -16.14 31.72 -27.03
CA LYS A 311 -17.56 31.96 -27.37
C LYS A 311 -17.81 33.29 -28.10
N ILE A 312 -16.77 33.93 -28.59
CA ILE A 312 -16.82 35.02 -29.58
C ILE A 312 -16.30 34.47 -30.90
#